data_AF-A0A534UTB3-F1
#
_entry.id   AF-A0A534UTB3-F1
#
_cell.length_a   1.000
_cell.length_b   1.000
_cell.length_c   1.000
_cell.angle_alpha   90.00
_cell.angle_beta   90.00
_cell.angle_gamma   90.00
#
_symmetry.space_group_name_H-M   'P 1'
#
loop_
_entity.id
_entity.type
_entity.pdbx_description
1 polymer ?
#
loop_
_entity_poly.entity_id
_entity_poly.type
_entity_poly.pdbx_seq_one_letter_code
_entity_poly.pdbx_strand_id
1 'polypeptide(L)' 'TDYPHHGCDWPRSRQVVAEMFEGVPAAERRAITHENAARLYGIRVGE' A
#
# COMPACT_ATOMS: atom_id res chain seq x y z
N THR A 1 6.33 3.57 -1.62
CA THR A 1 7.51 2.84 -2.12
C THR A 1 8.77 3.61 -1.91
N ASP A 2 8.73 4.95 -1.77
CA ASP A 2 9.94 5.78 -1.65
C ASP A 2 10.92 5.61 -2.84
N TYR A 3 10.37 5.23 -4.00
CA TYR A 3 11.14 5.09 -5.22
C TYR A 3 11.58 6.47 -5.73
N PRO A 4 12.83 6.64 -6.22
CA PRO A 4 13.87 5.63 -6.44
C PRO A 4 14.97 5.58 -5.36
N HIS A 5 14.68 5.93 -4.10
CA HIS A 5 15.73 6.02 -3.09
C HIS A 5 16.43 4.67 -2.81
N HIS A 6 17.69 4.74 -2.40
CA HIS A 6 18.43 3.57 -1.93
C HIS A 6 17.75 3.00 -0.68
N GLY A 7 17.60 1.68 -0.63
CA GLY A 7 16.92 0.98 0.48
C GLY A 7 15.41 0.93 0.37
N CYS A 8 14.83 1.49 -0.69
CA CYS A 8 13.41 1.38 -0.95
C CYS A 8 13.01 -0.05 -1.41
N ASP A 9 11.72 -0.38 -1.32
CA ASP A 9 11.25 -1.73 -1.63
C ASP A 9 11.20 -2.05 -3.13
N TRP A 10 11.46 -1.09 -4.02
CA TRP A 10 11.45 -1.33 -5.46
C TRP A 10 12.63 -2.23 -5.88
N PRO A 11 12.43 -3.26 -6.74
CA PRO A 11 11.22 -3.61 -7.49
C PRO A 11 10.28 -4.60 -6.78
N ARG A 12 10.59 -4.99 -5.55
CA ARG A 12 9.84 -6.02 -4.80
C ARG A 12 8.68 -5.48 -3.96
N SER A 13 8.24 -4.23 -4.17
CA SER A 13 7.25 -3.57 -3.29
C SER A 13 5.97 -4.37 -3.08
N ARG A 14 5.49 -5.11 -4.12
CA ARG A 14 4.30 -5.97 -3.98
C ARG A 14 4.53 -7.16 -3.06
N GLN A 15 5.71 -7.78 -3.14
CA GLN A 15 6.07 -8.90 -2.27
C GLN A 15 6.19 -8.44 -0.82
N VAL A 16 6.94 -7.35 -0.58
CA VAL A 16 7.14 -6.82 0.78
C VAL A 16 5.80 -6.42 1.40
N VAL A 17 4.91 -5.76 0.65
CA VAL A 17 3.55 -5.44 1.15
C VAL A 17 2.72 -6.71 1.41
N ALA A 18 2.85 -7.77 0.62
CA ALA A 18 2.13 -9.01 0.89
C ALA A 18 2.59 -9.67 2.20
N GLU A 19 3.90 -9.73 2.44
CA GLU A 19 4.51 -10.27 3.66
C GLU A 19 4.16 -9.43 4.89
N MET A 20 4.27 -8.09 4.80
CA MET A 20 3.97 -7.19 5.92
C MET A 20 2.52 -7.27 6.41
N PHE A 21 1.58 -7.61 5.53
CA PHE A 21 0.14 -7.64 5.82
C PHE A 21 -0.42 -9.05 5.99
N GLU A 22 0.43 -10.05 6.18
CA GLU A 22 -0.03 -11.41 6.50
C GLU A 22 -0.85 -11.40 7.80
N GLY A 23 -2.06 -11.99 7.76
CA GLY A 23 -2.97 -12.03 8.90
C GLY A 23 -3.71 -10.71 9.20
N VAL A 24 -3.38 -9.60 8.53
CA VAL A 24 -4.10 -8.33 8.70
C VAL A 24 -5.48 -8.41 8.02
N PRO A 25 -6.57 -8.00 8.70
CA PRO A 25 -7.90 -7.98 8.10
C PRO A 25 -7.94 -7.20 6.77
N ALA A 26 -8.69 -7.72 5.80
CA ALA A 26 -8.73 -7.16 4.45
C ALA A 26 -9.13 -5.67 4.43
N ALA A 27 -10.05 -5.26 5.32
CA ALA A 27 -10.47 -3.88 5.43
C ALA A 27 -9.34 -2.95 5.89
N GLU A 28 -8.56 -3.36 6.90
CA GLU A 28 -7.42 -2.58 7.38
C GLU A 28 -6.31 -2.49 6.34
N ARG A 29 -6.00 -3.60 5.65
CA ARG A 29 -5.03 -3.60 4.55
C ARG A 29 -5.44 -2.62 3.45
N ARG A 30 -6.71 -2.60 3.05
CA ARG A 30 -7.23 -1.64 2.04
C ARG A 30 -7.09 -0.20 2.51
N ALA A 31 -7.51 0.07 3.75
CA ALA A 31 -7.39 1.40 4.34
C ALA A 31 -5.95 1.93 4.32
N ILE A 32 -4.98 1.10 4.73
CA ILE A 32 -3.56 1.49 4.82
C ILE A 32 -2.92 1.62 3.43
N THR A 33 -3.19 0.69 2.51
CA THR A 33 -2.48 0.64 1.22
C THR A 33 -3.08 1.53 0.14
N HIS A 34 -4.37 1.92 0.22
CA HIS A 34 -4.97 2.80 -0.79
C HIS A 34 -6.09 3.73 -0.32
N GLU A 35 -7.05 3.32 0.54
CA GLU A 35 -8.26 4.14 0.77
C GLU A 35 -7.95 5.44 1.53
N ASN A 36 -7.04 5.40 2.52
CA ASN A 36 -6.62 6.60 3.24
C ASN A 36 -5.93 7.60 2.32
N ALA A 37 -5.02 7.12 1.46
CA ALA A 37 -4.35 7.97 0.47
C ALA A 37 -5.37 8.54 -0.53
N ALA A 38 -6.30 7.72 -1.01
CA ALA A 38 -7.32 8.15 -1.95
C ALA A 38 -8.21 9.25 -1.36
N ARG A 39 -8.65 9.11 -0.10
CA ARG A 39 -9.39 10.15 0.63
C ARG A 39 -8.58 11.43 0.79
N LEU A 40 -7.30 11.32 1.16
CA LEU A 40 -6.41 12.47 1.34
C LEU A 40 -6.20 13.26 0.04
N TYR A 41 -6.03 12.55 -1.07
CA TYR A 41 -5.72 13.15 -2.37
C TYR A 41 -6.95 13.38 -3.27
N GLY A 42 -8.16 13.08 -2.79
CA GLY A 42 -9.40 13.22 -3.56
C GLY A 42 -9.51 12.27 -4.76
N ILE A 43 -8.85 11.12 -4.71
CA ILE A 43 -8.84 10.10 -5.76
C ILE A 43 -10.02 9.15 -5.54
N ARG A 44 -10.76 8.80 -6.60
CA ARG A 44 -11.81 7.78 -6.51
C ARG A 44 -11.18 6.39 -6.56
N VAL A 45 -11.49 5.55 -5.57
CA VAL A 45 -11.19 4.12 -5.61
C VAL A 45 -12.34 3.43 -6.33
N GLY A 46 -12.03 2.63 -7.35
CA GLY A 46 -13.04 1.77 -7.99
C GLY A 46 -13.50 0.66 -7.05
N GLU A 47 -14.66 0.07 -7.36
CA GLU A 47 -15.14 -1.15 -6.70
C GLU A 47 -14.23 -2.36 -6.99
#